data_AF-A0A952PSN3-F1
#
_entry.id   AF-A0A952PSN3-F1
#
_cell.length_a   1.000
_cell.length_b   1.000
_cell.length_c   1.000
_cell.angle_alpha   90.00
_cell.angle_beta   90.00
_cell.angle_gamma   90.00
#
_symmetry.space_group_name_H-M   'P 1'
#
loop_
_entity.id
_entity.type
_entity.pdbx_description
1 polymer ?
#
loop_
_entity_poly.entity_id
_entity_poly.type
_entity_poly.pdbx_seq_one_letter_code
_entity_poly.pdbx_strand_id
1 'polypeptide(L)'
;MTDQKTVITLLCERAADVDGICDKAGNCTTVAGLKVVKLPCSGMVQPLMIEGAFKAGASGVIVTGCQIGDCYYREGNRMIRERLLGERTPGLKKTVERRRVLALWLSRLQRGKFEAEAKEFVAYIKGLEPLAAAPAAAPKPAPAAKPAAPAVAPSDDKKEDAKAAIESKPTAETTPADADKAAEGKVDAATTSGDKPAEEKKAEESKAEEKKD
;
A
#
# COMPACT_ATOMS: atom_id res chain seq x y z
N MET A 1 -17.29 32.22 3.55
CA MET A 1 -17.58 30.78 3.62
C MET A 1 -16.29 30.11 4.03
N THR A 2 -16.22 29.56 5.23
CA THR A 2 -14.99 28.90 5.73
C THR A 2 -14.73 27.68 4.86
N ASP A 3 -13.70 27.74 4.02
CA ASP A 3 -13.29 26.66 3.13
C ASP A 3 -12.87 25.45 4.00
N GLN A 4 -13.78 24.49 4.20
CA GLN A 4 -13.47 23.26 4.92
C GLN A 4 -12.63 22.37 4.00
N LYS A 5 -11.31 22.56 4.11
CA LYS A 5 -10.32 21.74 3.40
C LYS A 5 -10.49 20.28 3.78
N THR A 6 -10.98 19.50 2.82
CA THR A 6 -11.26 18.08 2.98
C THR A 6 -10.12 17.28 2.35
N VAL A 7 -9.67 16.25 3.06
CA VAL A 7 -8.68 15.29 2.55
C VAL A 7 -9.36 13.94 2.33
N ILE A 8 -9.24 13.41 1.11
CA ILE A 8 -9.79 12.09 0.75
C ILE A 8 -8.69 11.05 0.85
N THR A 9 -8.95 9.94 1.53
CA THR A 9 -8.04 8.80 1.65
C THR A 9 -8.59 7.62 0.87
N LEU A 10 -7.83 7.15 -0.11
CA LEU A 10 -8.08 5.88 -0.79
C LEU A 10 -7.39 4.79 0.02
N LEU A 11 -8.17 4.12 0.88
CA LEU A 11 -7.66 3.16 1.85
C LEU A 11 -7.66 1.74 1.27
N CYS A 12 -6.50 1.07 1.32
CA CYS A 12 -6.42 -0.38 1.13
C CYS A 12 -6.84 -1.07 2.43
N GLU A 13 -7.86 -1.92 2.40
CA GLU A 13 -8.38 -2.63 3.58
C GLU A 13 -7.34 -3.51 4.29
N ARG A 14 -6.28 -3.92 3.58
CA ARG A 14 -5.17 -4.71 4.14
C ARG A 14 -4.00 -3.86 4.63
N ALA A 15 -4.00 -2.54 4.39
CA ALA A 15 -2.87 -1.67 4.71
C ALA A 15 -2.96 -1.05 6.11
N ALA A 16 -4.15 -0.67 6.57
CA ALA A 16 -4.36 -0.15 7.90
C ALA A 16 -5.79 -0.45 8.35
N ASP A 17 -5.93 -0.87 9.60
CA ASP A 17 -7.23 -1.03 10.22
C ASP A 17 -7.77 0.33 10.68
N VAL A 18 -8.88 0.76 10.08
CA VAL A 18 -9.56 2.02 10.41
C VAL A 18 -10.90 1.79 11.12
N ASP A 19 -11.20 0.54 11.49
CA ASP A 19 -12.46 0.23 12.16
C ASP A 19 -12.45 0.84 13.57
N GLY A 20 -13.51 1.57 13.89
CA GLY A 20 -13.63 2.32 15.15
C GLY A 20 -12.93 3.68 15.17
N ILE A 21 -12.20 4.11 14.12
CA ILE A 21 -11.85 5.54 13.92
C ILE A 21 -12.72 6.23 12.88
N CYS A 22 -13.19 5.51 11.87
CA CYS A 22 -14.01 6.07 10.81
C CYS A 22 -15.39 5.40 10.77
N ASP A 23 -16.42 6.20 10.53
CA ASP A 23 -17.79 5.71 10.39
C ASP A 23 -18.00 4.96 9.04
N LYS A 24 -19.20 4.41 8.84
CA LYS A 24 -19.55 3.71 7.58
C LYS A 24 -19.58 4.63 6.36
N ALA A 25 -19.76 5.94 6.57
CA ALA A 25 -19.71 6.95 5.51
C ALA A 25 -18.27 7.41 5.20
N GLY A 26 -17.28 6.90 5.96
CA GLY A 26 -15.86 7.22 5.80
C GLY A 26 -15.40 8.43 6.60
N ASN A 27 -16.23 9.10 7.39
CA ASN A 27 -15.78 10.24 8.19
C ASN A 27 -14.99 9.74 9.40
N CYS A 28 -13.77 10.25 9.58
CA CYS A 28 -12.92 9.86 10.69
C CYS A 28 -13.04 10.84 11.85
N THR A 29 -13.28 10.32 13.06
CA THR A 29 -13.45 11.15 14.27
C THR A 29 -12.11 11.62 14.84
N THR A 30 -11.05 10.84 14.66
CA THR A 30 -9.71 11.16 15.19
C THR A 30 -8.97 12.24 14.39
N VAL A 31 -9.31 12.40 13.10
CA VAL A 31 -8.69 13.38 12.20
C VAL A 31 -9.77 14.21 11.51
N ALA A 32 -10.00 15.43 12.00
CA ALA A 32 -11.03 16.33 11.48
C ALA A 32 -10.76 16.76 10.03
N GLY A 33 -11.72 16.51 9.13
CA GLY A 33 -11.62 16.82 7.71
C GLY A 33 -11.06 15.67 6.86
N LEU A 34 -10.79 14.51 7.46
CA LEU A 34 -10.40 13.29 6.76
C LEU A 34 -11.62 12.45 6.40
N LYS A 35 -11.72 12.05 5.13
CA LYS A 35 -12.69 11.06 4.66
C LYS A 35 -11.99 9.87 4.04
N VAL A 36 -12.42 8.67 4.39
CA VAL A 36 -11.83 7.40 3.95
C VAL A 36 -12.78 6.70 2.99
N VAL A 37 -12.26 6.32 1.83
CA VAL A 37 -12.91 5.43 0.86
C VAL A 37 -12.15 4.11 0.91
N LYS A 38 -12.81 3.07 1.42
CA LYS A 38 -12.24 1.73 1.50
C LYS A 38 -12.24 1.05 0.13
N LEU A 39 -11.13 0.43 -0.21
CA LEU A 39 -10.91 -0.37 -1.40
C LEU A 39 -10.27 -1.70 -0.96
N PRO A 40 -10.59 -2.84 -1.58
CA PRO A 40 -9.99 -4.11 -1.20
C PRO A 40 -8.47 -4.10 -1.39
N CYS A 41 -7.96 -3.33 -2.36
CA CYS A 41 -6.54 -3.22 -2.66
C CYS A 41 -6.17 -1.84 -3.22
N SER A 42 -4.98 -1.35 -2.88
CA SER A 42 -4.39 -0.15 -3.47
C SER A 42 -4.17 -0.28 -4.98
N GLY A 43 -4.06 -1.50 -5.51
CA GLY A 43 -3.92 -1.76 -6.95
C GLY A 43 -5.15 -1.34 -7.78
N MET A 44 -6.33 -1.25 -7.14
CA MET A 44 -7.53 -0.71 -7.78
C MET A 44 -7.45 0.79 -7.99
N VAL A 45 -6.62 1.51 -7.22
CA VAL A 45 -6.48 2.95 -7.36
C VAL A 45 -5.95 3.28 -8.77
N GLN A 46 -6.71 4.09 -9.48
CA GLN A 46 -6.33 4.63 -10.77
C GLN A 46 -5.99 6.12 -10.60
N PRO A 47 -5.03 6.68 -11.34
CA PRO A 47 -4.74 8.11 -11.29
C PRO A 47 -5.96 8.99 -11.56
N LEU A 48 -6.89 8.50 -12.39
CA LEU A 48 -8.15 9.20 -12.68
C LEU A 48 -9.03 9.37 -11.44
N MET A 49 -8.97 8.46 -10.45
CA MET A 49 -9.68 8.63 -9.18
C MET A 49 -9.10 9.79 -8.37
N ILE A 50 -7.78 9.93 -8.38
CA ILE A 50 -7.06 11.01 -7.69
C ILE A 50 -7.44 12.35 -8.34
N GLU A 51 -7.43 12.42 -9.66
CA GLU A 51 -7.92 13.59 -10.40
C GLU A 51 -9.39 13.89 -10.11
N GLY A 52 -10.24 12.85 -10.04
CA GLY A 52 -11.65 12.97 -9.71
C GLY A 52 -11.88 13.54 -8.32
N ALA A 53 -11.07 13.14 -7.33
CA ALA A 53 -11.13 13.67 -5.98
C ALA A 53 -10.83 15.18 -5.94
N PHE A 54 -9.78 15.63 -6.66
CA PHE A 54 -9.48 17.07 -6.76
C PHE A 54 -10.59 17.85 -7.48
N LYS A 55 -11.18 17.29 -8.54
CA LYS A 55 -12.34 17.89 -9.24
C LYS A 55 -13.59 17.97 -8.36
N ALA A 56 -13.74 17.05 -7.41
CA ALA A 56 -14.82 17.07 -6.42
C ALA A 56 -14.57 18.04 -5.26
N GLY A 57 -13.46 18.78 -5.26
CA GLY A 57 -13.13 19.78 -4.23
C GLY A 57 -12.25 19.26 -3.10
N ALA A 58 -11.63 18.08 -3.23
CA ALA A 58 -10.63 17.64 -2.25
C ALA A 58 -9.40 18.56 -2.28
N SER A 59 -8.92 18.95 -1.11
CA SER A 59 -7.72 19.80 -0.98
C SER A 59 -6.43 18.97 -0.98
N GLY A 60 -6.54 17.68 -0.67
CA GLY A 60 -5.47 16.69 -0.68
C GLY A 60 -6.01 15.26 -0.80
N VAL A 61 -5.15 14.34 -1.26
CA VAL A 61 -5.46 12.92 -1.41
C VAL A 61 -4.39 12.09 -0.73
N ILE A 62 -4.80 11.14 0.11
CA ILE A 62 -3.92 10.10 0.66
C ILE A 62 -4.21 8.81 -0.07
N VAL A 63 -3.16 8.12 -0.54
CA VAL A 63 -3.25 6.76 -1.07
C VAL A 63 -2.53 5.85 -0.10
N THR A 64 -3.21 4.81 0.39
CA THR A 64 -2.56 3.83 1.26
C THR A 64 -2.37 2.50 0.52
N GLY A 65 -1.32 1.78 0.89
CA GLY A 65 -1.08 0.42 0.45
C GLY A 65 -0.32 -0.37 1.50
N CYS A 66 -0.30 -1.70 1.34
CA CYS A 66 0.51 -2.56 2.20
C CYS A 66 1.99 -2.15 2.11
N GLN A 67 2.82 -2.57 3.08
CA GLN A 67 4.27 -2.41 3.01
C GLN A 67 4.82 -2.95 1.69
N ILE A 68 5.79 -2.24 1.12
CA ILE A 68 6.42 -2.66 -0.14
C ILE A 68 7.16 -3.98 0.09
N GLY A 69 6.84 -4.99 -0.72
CA GLY A 69 7.31 -6.38 -0.54
C GLY A 69 6.32 -7.29 0.17
N ASP A 70 5.34 -6.75 0.91
CA ASP A 70 4.33 -7.51 1.66
C ASP A 70 2.90 -7.17 1.18
N CYS A 71 2.71 -7.13 -0.13
CA CYS A 71 1.39 -6.88 -0.70
C CYS A 71 0.53 -8.14 -0.64
N TYR A 72 -0.64 -8.05 0.01
CA TYR A 72 -1.61 -9.16 0.03
C TYR A 72 -2.00 -9.64 -1.37
N TYR A 73 -2.12 -8.72 -2.32
CA TYR A 73 -2.42 -9.01 -3.73
C TYR A 73 -1.16 -8.99 -4.62
N ARG A 74 0.00 -9.33 -4.04
CA ARG A 74 1.32 -9.49 -4.67
C ARG A 74 1.97 -8.19 -5.16
N GLU A 75 1.32 -7.46 -6.07
CA GLU A 75 1.94 -6.31 -6.74
C GLU A 75 1.08 -5.04 -6.71
N GLY A 76 -0.08 -5.08 -6.05
CA GLY A 76 -1.03 -3.97 -6.02
C GLY A 76 -0.43 -2.64 -5.57
N ASN A 77 0.36 -2.65 -4.48
CA ASN A 77 1.04 -1.48 -3.94
C ASN A 77 2.18 -0.98 -4.85
N ARG A 78 2.97 -1.91 -5.43
CA ARG A 78 4.04 -1.59 -6.38
C ARG A 78 3.47 -0.87 -7.61
N MET A 79 2.40 -1.41 -8.19
CA MET A 79 1.74 -0.83 -9.37
C MET A 79 1.24 0.59 -9.10
N ILE A 80 0.57 0.87 -7.98
CA ILE A 80 0.11 2.24 -7.70
C ILE A 80 1.29 3.16 -7.36
N ARG A 81 2.35 2.67 -6.70
CA ARG A 81 3.57 3.45 -6.47
C ARG A 81 4.20 3.90 -7.78
N GLU A 82 4.40 2.98 -8.72
CA GLU A 82 4.93 3.27 -10.06
C GLU A 82 4.06 4.29 -10.80
N ARG A 83 2.72 4.16 -10.73
CA ARG A 83 1.78 5.13 -11.34
C ARG A 83 1.86 6.53 -10.72
N LEU A 84 2.05 6.62 -9.40
CA LEU A 84 2.23 7.89 -8.69
C LEU A 84 3.58 8.55 -8.99
N LEU A 85 4.60 7.75 -9.32
CA LEU A 85 5.92 8.22 -9.74
C LEU A 85 6.00 8.51 -11.24
N GLY A 86 5.02 8.06 -12.02
CA GLY A 86 5.01 8.19 -13.49
C GLY A 86 5.83 7.13 -14.22
N GLU A 87 6.26 6.09 -13.51
CA GLU A 87 7.04 4.95 -14.04
C GLU A 87 6.15 3.92 -14.77
N ARG A 88 4.84 3.93 -14.48
CA ARG A 88 3.84 3.03 -15.07
C ARG A 88 2.66 3.79 -15.65
N THR A 89 2.22 3.38 -16.85
CA THR A 89 1.01 3.92 -17.52
C THR A 89 -0.26 3.19 -17.05
N PRO A 90 -1.38 3.89 -16.81
CA PRO A 90 -1.50 5.35 -16.76
C PRO A 90 -0.84 5.93 -15.50
N GLY A 91 -0.06 7.00 -15.67
CA GLY A 91 0.58 7.73 -14.57
C GLY A 91 -0.24 8.92 -14.09
N LEU A 92 0.15 9.50 -12.96
CA LEU A 92 -0.45 10.74 -12.45
C LEU A 92 -0.13 11.92 -13.40
N LYS A 93 -1.15 12.67 -13.81
CA LYS A 93 -0.95 13.85 -14.67
C LYS A 93 -0.17 14.95 -13.96
N LYS A 94 0.64 15.68 -14.74
CA LYS A 94 1.42 16.84 -14.27
C LYS A 94 0.55 17.98 -13.72
N THR A 95 -0.73 18.04 -14.09
CA THR A 95 -1.70 19.03 -13.57
C THR A 95 -2.01 18.81 -12.08
N VAL A 96 -1.84 17.59 -11.58
CA VAL A 96 -2.03 17.30 -10.15
C VAL A 96 -0.76 17.66 -9.40
N GLU A 97 -0.87 18.59 -8.45
CA GLU A 97 0.25 18.97 -7.60
C GLU A 97 0.68 17.79 -6.71
N ARG A 98 1.91 17.30 -6.90
CA ARG A 98 2.42 16.12 -6.16
C ARG A 98 2.40 16.32 -4.64
N ARG A 99 2.64 17.54 -4.18
CA ARG A 99 2.59 17.93 -2.76
C ARG A 99 1.21 17.72 -2.11
N ARG A 100 0.14 17.61 -2.91
CA ARG A 100 -1.23 17.33 -2.43
C ARG A 100 -1.59 15.86 -2.46
N VAL A 101 -0.64 14.98 -2.81
CA VAL A 101 -0.83 13.53 -2.86
C VAL A 101 0.18 12.86 -1.94
N LEU A 102 -0.30 12.30 -0.83
CA LEU A 102 0.52 11.51 0.09
C LEU A 102 0.34 10.02 -0.23
N ALA A 103 1.42 9.25 -0.20
CA ALA A 103 1.38 7.80 -0.35
C ALA A 103 1.91 7.17 0.95
N LEU A 104 1.09 6.33 1.59
CA LEU A 104 1.42 5.64 2.84
C LEU A 104 1.53 4.15 2.59
N TRP A 105 2.67 3.57 2.94
CA TRP A 105 2.90 2.13 2.91
C TRP A 105 2.93 1.63 4.34
N LEU A 106 1.91 0.86 4.71
CA LEU A 106 1.61 0.50 6.08
C LEU A 106 1.31 -0.99 6.20
N SER A 107 1.59 -1.55 7.37
CA SER A 107 1.08 -2.86 7.78
C SER A 107 -0.23 -2.67 8.53
N ARG A 108 -1.11 -3.66 8.49
CA ARG A 108 -2.46 -3.61 9.08
C ARG A 108 -2.47 -3.15 10.55
N LEU A 109 -1.42 -3.48 11.31
CA LEU A 109 -1.28 -3.12 12.73
C LEU A 109 -0.81 -1.67 12.96
N GLN A 110 -0.37 -0.96 11.92
CA GLN A 110 0.18 0.39 12.02
C GLN A 110 -0.90 1.49 12.00
N ARG A 111 -2.03 1.26 12.69
CA ARG A 111 -3.11 2.25 12.81
C ARG A 111 -2.64 3.56 13.42
N GLY A 112 -1.87 3.52 14.50
CA GLY A 112 -1.34 4.74 15.13
C GLY A 112 -0.47 5.57 14.18
N LYS A 113 0.31 4.91 13.32
CA LYS A 113 1.12 5.56 12.29
C LYS A 113 0.26 6.21 11.21
N PHE A 114 -0.78 5.51 10.75
CA PHE A 114 -1.77 6.09 9.82
C PHE A 114 -2.39 7.37 10.37
N GLU A 115 -2.88 7.34 11.62
CA GLU A 115 -3.54 8.48 12.23
C GLU A 115 -2.58 9.68 12.39
N ALA A 116 -1.34 9.43 12.81
CA ALA A 116 -0.32 10.46 12.95
C ALA A 116 0.01 11.13 11.61
N GLU A 117 0.33 10.33 10.58
CA GLU A 117 0.69 10.87 9.26
C GLU A 117 -0.50 11.54 8.57
N ALA A 118 -1.71 10.99 8.72
CA ALA A 118 -2.92 11.61 8.19
C ALA A 118 -3.22 12.96 8.86
N LYS A 119 -3.03 13.06 10.18
CA LYS A 119 -3.21 14.31 10.94
C LYS A 119 -2.20 15.38 10.52
N GLU A 120 -0.93 14.99 10.39
CA GLU A 120 0.13 15.88 9.90
C GLU A 120 -0.16 16.37 8.48
N PHE A 121 -0.56 15.47 7.59
CA PHE A 121 -0.89 15.83 6.22
C PHE A 121 -2.12 16.75 6.13
N VAL A 122 -3.16 16.50 6.93
CA VAL A 122 -4.33 17.39 7.00
C VAL A 122 -3.92 18.78 7.48
N ALA A 123 -3.03 18.88 8.48
CA ALA A 123 -2.50 20.17 8.94
C ALA A 123 -1.68 20.87 7.85
N TYR A 124 -0.82 20.13 7.14
CA TYR A 124 -0.05 20.64 6.01
C TYR A 124 -0.95 21.19 4.89
N ILE A 125 -1.97 20.45 4.47
CA ILE A 125 -2.94 20.89 3.44
C ILE A 125 -3.71 22.13 3.89
N LYS A 126 -4.01 22.25 5.19
CA LYS A 126 -4.65 23.45 5.75
C LYS A 126 -3.79 24.70 5.61
N GLY A 127 -2.47 24.58 5.64
CA GLY A 127 -1.54 25.68 5.42
C GLY A 127 -1.30 26.05 3.94
N LEU A 128 -1.66 25.19 2.99
CA LEU A 128 -1.48 25.48 1.56
C LEU A 128 -2.54 26.43 1.02
N GLU A 129 -2.21 27.20 -0.02
CA GLU A 129 -3.17 27.96 -0.82
C GLU A 129 -4.32 27.04 -1.32
N PRO A 130 -5.57 27.52 -1.42
CA PRO A 130 -6.65 26.75 -2.03
C PRO A 130 -6.29 26.35 -3.47
N LEU A 131 -6.71 25.15 -3.89
CA LEU A 131 -6.61 24.80 -5.30
C LEU A 131 -7.56 25.71 -6.07
N ALA A 132 -7.12 26.29 -7.20
CA ALA A 132 -8.01 27.05 -8.07
C ALA A 132 -9.26 26.21 -8.34
N ALA A 133 -10.42 26.70 -7.91
CA ALA A 133 -11.64 25.91 -7.85
C ALA A 133 -11.98 25.40 -9.26
N ALA A 134 -11.80 24.10 -9.49
CA ALA A 134 -12.61 23.43 -10.50
C ALA A 134 -14.07 23.57 -10.05
N PRO A 135 -15.02 23.88 -10.95
CA PRO A 135 -16.41 24.03 -10.56
C PRO A 135 -16.83 22.78 -9.79
N ALA A 136 -17.36 22.98 -8.59
CA ALA A 136 -17.80 21.90 -7.71
C ALA A 136 -18.79 21.02 -8.47
N ALA A 137 -18.28 19.93 -9.05
CA ALA A 137 -19.13 18.93 -9.64
C ALA A 137 -19.80 18.23 -8.46
N ALA A 138 -21.09 18.53 -8.27
CA ALA A 138 -21.94 17.81 -7.32
C ALA A 138 -21.62 16.31 -7.43
N PRO A 139 -21.52 15.59 -6.30
CA PRO A 139 -21.26 14.16 -6.34
C PRO A 139 -22.31 13.54 -7.24
N LYS A 140 -21.90 13.06 -8.43
CA LYS A 140 -22.82 12.27 -9.25
C LYS A 140 -23.24 11.11 -8.36
N PRO A 141 -24.55 10.92 -8.11
CA PRO A 141 -25.01 9.81 -7.30
C PRO A 141 -24.36 8.55 -7.86
N ALA A 142 -23.82 7.72 -6.98
CA ALA A 142 -23.28 6.42 -7.35
C ALA A 142 -24.27 5.78 -8.31
N PRO A 143 -23.85 5.34 -9.51
CA PRO A 143 -24.78 4.66 -10.40
C PRO A 143 -25.39 3.53 -9.59
N ALA A 144 -26.72 3.56 -9.43
CA ALA A 144 -27.46 2.53 -8.73
C ALA A 144 -26.94 1.19 -9.22
N ALA A 145 -26.44 0.38 -8.29
CA ALA A 145 -25.96 -0.95 -8.60
C ALA A 145 -27.07 -1.65 -9.38
N LYS A 146 -26.81 -1.94 -10.67
CA LYS A 146 -27.65 -2.88 -11.39
C LYS A 146 -27.66 -4.17 -10.56
N PRO A 147 -28.83 -4.77 -10.28
CA PRO A 147 -28.87 -6.01 -9.52
C PRO A 147 -27.95 -7.02 -10.20
N ALA A 148 -27.07 -7.62 -9.39
CA ALA A 148 -26.21 -8.70 -9.82
C ALA A 148 -27.05 -9.74 -10.54
N ALA A 149 -26.60 -10.15 -11.73
CA ALA A 149 -27.15 -11.32 -12.39
C ALA A 149 -27.13 -12.51 -11.41
N PRO A 150 -28.18 -13.33 -11.35
CA PRO A 150 -28.27 -14.38 -10.35
C PRO A 150 -27.12 -15.36 -10.50
N ALA A 151 -26.57 -15.75 -9.35
CA ALA A 151 -25.59 -16.81 -9.21
C ALA A 151 -26.13 -18.09 -9.87
N VAL A 152 -25.34 -18.67 -10.77
CA VAL A 152 -25.58 -20.03 -11.28
C VAL A 152 -25.37 -20.98 -10.12
N ALA A 153 -26.43 -21.68 -9.73
CA ALA A 153 -26.39 -22.74 -8.73
C ALA A 153 -25.62 -23.96 -9.29
N PRO A 154 -24.89 -24.73 -8.45
CA PRO A 154 -24.38 -26.03 -8.85
C PRO A 154 -25.54 -27.02 -8.96
N SER A 155 -25.64 -27.68 -10.12
CA SER A 155 -26.57 -28.79 -10.36
C SER A 155 -25.84 -30.11 -10.07
N ASP A 156 -26.21 -30.75 -8.95
CA ASP A 156 -25.86 -32.13 -8.64
C ASP A 156 -27.06 -33.07 -8.91
N ASP A 157 -26.70 -34.29 -9.33
CA ASP A 157 -27.48 -35.55 -9.42
C ASP A 157 -28.48 -35.74 -10.59
N LYS A 158 -28.21 -36.68 -11.51
CA LYS A 158 -28.48 -38.12 -11.29
C LYS A 158 -28.09 -39.02 -12.48
N LYS A 159 -27.46 -40.14 -12.09
CA LYS A 159 -27.06 -41.38 -12.78
C LYS A 159 -28.17 -42.08 -13.58
N GLU A 160 -27.86 -42.66 -14.75
CA GLU A 160 -28.29 -44.01 -15.16
C GLU A 160 -27.51 -44.56 -16.38
N ASP A 161 -27.50 -45.89 -16.46
CA ASP A 161 -26.44 -46.78 -16.92
C ASP A 161 -26.38 -47.08 -18.43
N ALA A 162 -25.19 -47.44 -18.96
CA ALA A 162 -25.03 -48.51 -19.97
C ALA A 162 -23.57 -48.94 -20.17
N LYS A 163 -23.37 -50.27 -20.11
CA LYS A 163 -22.16 -51.07 -20.38
C LYS A 163 -21.57 -50.85 -21.79
N ALA A 164 -20.24 -50.95 -21.93
CA ALA A 164 -19.52 -52.14 -22.46
C ALA A 164 -18.06 -51.83 -22.87
N ALA A 165 -17.14 -52.71 -22.43
CA ALA A 165 -15.85 -53.19 -23.01
C ALA A 165 -14.97 -52.23 -23.84
N ILE A 166 -13.66 -52.11 -23.62
CA ILE A 166 -12.64 -53.14 -23.86
C ILE A 166 -11.28 -52.78 -23.22
N GLU A 167 -10.60 -53.82 -22.72
CA GLU A 167 -9.14 -54.13 -22.57
C GLU A 167 -8.09 -53.07 -23.00
N SER A 168 -6.89 -52.93 -22.41
CA SER A 168 -6.01 -53.83 -21.64
C SER A 168 -4.77 -53.09 -21.09
N LYS A 169 -4.52 -53.23 -19.77
CA LYS A 169 -3.27 -53.43 -18.99
C LYS A 169 -1.94 -52.64 -19.23
N PRO A 170 -1.01 -52.61 -18.24
CA PRO A 170 -0.17 -51.46 -17.88
C PRO A 170 1.34 -51.74 -17.93
N THR A 171 2.18 -50.73 -17.64
CA THR A 171 3.53 -50.88 -17.07
C THR A 171 3.76 -49.71 -16.12
N ALA A 172 3.76 -49.93 -14.80
CA ALA A 172 4.88 -50.41 -13.96
C ALA A 172 5.88 -49.29 -13.59
N GLU A 173 5.58 -48.63 -12.47
CA GLU A 173 6.45 -48.39 -11.31
C GLU A 173 7.95 -48.68 -11.48
N THR A 174 8.80 -47.69 -11.15
CA THR A 174 9.93 -47.88 -10.23
C THR A 174 10.60 -46.54 -9.88
N THR A 175 10.55 -46.18 -8.60
CA THR A 175 11.58 -45.39 -7.94
C THR A 175 12.75 -46.32 -7.60
N PRO A 176 13.99 -45.81 -7.58
CA PRO A 176 14.82 -46.12 -6.41
C PRO A 176 15.48 -44.87 -5.80
N ALA A 177 15.68 -44.97 -4.49
CA ALA A 177 16.34 -44.01 -3.63
C ALA A 177 17.88 -44.23 -3.58
N ASP A 178 18.58 -43.17 -3.20
CA ASP A 178 19.88 -43.07 -2.51
C ASP A 178 21.16 -43.65 -3.15
N ALA A 179 22.15 -42.77 -3.39
CA ALA A 179 23.47 -42.85 -2.76
C ALA A 179 24.39 -41.66 -3.13
N ASP A 180 24.95 -41.12 -2.06
CA ASP A 180 25.92 -40.03 -1.89
C ASP A 180 27.31 -40.31 -2.52
N LYS A 181 27.95 -39.30 -3.14
CA LYS A 181 29.41 -39.09 -3.03
C LYS A 181 29.92 -37.73 -3.56
N ALA A 182 30.30 -36.89 -2.59
CA ALA A 182 31.45 -35.99 -2.52
C ALA A 182 32.14 -35.42 -3.79
N ALA A 183 32.24 -34.09 -3.85
CA ALA A 183 33.49 -33.38 -4.11
C ALA A 183 33.43 -31.94 -3.57
N GLU A 184 34.11 -31.72 -2.45
CA GLU A 184 34.50 -30.43 -1.91
C GLU A 184 35.68 -29.81 -2.71
N GLY A 185 35.83 -28.48 -2.60
CA GLY A 185 37.03 -27.72 -3.00
C GLY A 185 36.69 -26.58 -3.95
N LYS A 186 37.10 -25.32 -3.74
CA LYS A 186 38.24 -24.83 -2.98
C LYS A 186 38.03 -23.34 -2.67
N VAL A 187 38.17 -23.03 -1.39
CA VAL A 187 38.54 -21.70 -0.88
C VAL A 187 40.00 -21.43 -1.23
N ASP A 188 40.32 -20.23 -1.67
CA ASP A 188 41.69 -19.71 -1.61
C ASP A 188 41.66 -18.37 -0.88
N ALA A 189 41.94 -18.45 0.41
CA ALA A 189 42.48 -17.35 1.19
C ALA A 189 43.99 -17.32 0.98
N ALA A 190 44.54 -16.15 0.62
CA ALA A 190 45.94 -15.83 0.83
C ALA A 190 46.00 -14.62 1.77
N THR A 191 46.51 -14.90 2.96
CA THR A 191 46.71 -14.04 4.13
C THR A 191 48.11 -13.42 4.11
N THR A 192 48.29 -12.46 5.03
CA THR A 192 49.54 -11.85 5.58
C THR A 192 49.90 -10.51 4.95
N SER A 193 50.19 -9.44 5.69
CA SER A 193 50.43 -9.24 7.13
C SER A 193 50.69 -7.76 7.44
N GLY A 194 50.42 -7.35 8.70
CA GLY A 194 50.98 -6.17 9.38
C GLY A 194 50.13 -4.90 9.25
N ASP A 195 49.84 -4.11 10.28
CA ASP A 195 50.28 -4.04 11.67
C ASP A 195 49.30 -3.08 12.41
N LYS A 196 49.00 -3.32 13.69
CA LYS A 196 48.25 -2.42 14.62
C LYS A 196 49.28 -1.53 15.36
N PRO A 197 48.99 -0.61 16.33
CA PRO A 197 47.74 0.03 16.83
C PRO A 197 47.88 1.54 17.21
N ALA A 198 46.88 2.04 17.98
CA ALA A 198 46.78 3.27 18.81
C ALA A 198 46.23 4.52 18.06
N GLU A 199 45.23 5.27 18.54
CA GLU A 199 45.08 5.99 19.82
C GLU A 199 43.61 6.49 19.89
N GLU A 200 42.72 6.07 20.81
CA GLU A 200 42.47 6.48 22.20
C GLU A 200 42.11 7.98 22.47
N LYS A 201 40.82 8.21 22.79
CA LYS A 201 40.19 9.18 23.72
C LYS A 201 40.81 10.57 23.99
N LYS A 202 40.01 11.63 23.72
CA LYS A 202 39.71 12.83 24.57
C LYS A 202 38.81 13.77 23.73
N ALA A 203 37.85 14.56 24.23
CA ALA A 203 37.47 14.95 25.57
C ALA A 203 36.00 15.43 25.56
N GLU A 204 35.23 14.93 26.52
CA GLU A 204 34.03 15.55 27.08
C GLU A 204 34.49 16.20 28.39
N GLU A 205 34.74 17.52 28.41
CA GLU A 205 34.69 18.39 29.60
C GLU A 205 35.13 19.82 29.23
N SER A 206 34.20 20.78 29.32
CA SER A 206 34.47 22.16 29.78
C SER A 206 33.15 22.87 30.00
N LYS A 207 32.52 22.52 31.13
CA LYS A 207 31.52 23.34 31.81
C LYS A 207 32.18 23.88 33.06
N ALA A 208 32.92 24.98 32.95
CA ALA A 208 33.26 25.88 34.06
C ALA A 208 34.15 27.03 33.52
N GLU A 209 33.54 28.17 33.20
CA GLU A 209 34.13 29.46 33.57
C GLU A 209 32.99 30.45 33.84
N GLU A 210 32.62 30.47 35.11
CA GLU A 210 31.98 31.59 35.78
C GLU A 210 33.09 32.56 36.21
N LYS A 211 32.82 33.87 36.07
CA LYS A 211 33.46 35.01 36.76
C LYS A 211 34.91 35.40 36.45
N LYS A 212 35.03 36.58 35.83
CA LYS A 212 35.86 37.75 36.23
C LYS A 212 35.41 38.95 35.36
N ASP A 213 35.09 40.15 35.82
CA ASP A 213 35.64 40.98 36.91
C ASP A 213 37.18 41.06 36.92
#